data_AF-A0A4V1ALV5-F1
#
_entry.id   AF-A0A4V1ALV5-F1
#
_cell.length_a   1.000
_cell.length_b   1.000
_cell.length_c   1.000
_cell.angle_alpha   90.00
_cell.angle_beta   90.00
_cell.angle_gamma   90.00
#
_symmetry.space_group_name_H-M   'P 1'
#
loop_
_entity.id
_entity.type
_entity.pdbx_description
1 polymer ?
#
loop_
_entity_poly.entity_id
_entity_poly.type
_entity_poly.pdbx_seq_one_letter_code
_entity_poly.pdbx_strand_id
1 'polypeptide(L)'
;MNKRKLFKKLRRQHKIQHKPTYIEQMKHYYHLFSHYMTIKFLINNVLESDRLLQKKQLPQDLPTLLLPDDIQNIIFKRVNKLYPKGNTRGDRLWNKYSEALPKLDKLLRSYREYLENEYGMWAYISAPFAADLAHFIGPKDRALEVMAGNGYVSKGLRDHGVHVYCTDSLAWTKQNETGKHLVTNVEKLDALSAFRKYQDKIKYIIMSWSPDGVPVDWQLLQAVRKSGRDIPMIVIGEKNGATNSKQFWQHAHFIQNDAVKKLNRHHQSFDLMHDHVYLIK
;
A
#
# COMPACT_ATOMS: atom_id res chain seq x y z
N MET A 1 -41.30 20.47 33.60
CA MET A 1 -40.82 19.34 32.76
C MET A 1 -39.42 18.93 33.22
N ASN A 2 -39.21 17.69 33.69
CA ASN A 2 -38.02 17.29 34.44
C ASN A 2 -36.77 17.10 33.55
N LYS A 3 -35.69 17.88 33.78
CA LYS A 3 -34.41 17.87 33.01
C LYS A 3 -33.84 16.45 32.84
N ARG A 4 -34.00 15.55 33.83
CA ARG A 4 -33.56 14.14 33.74
C ARG A 4 -34.28 13.32 32.67
N LYS A 5 -35.57 13.61 32.40
CA LYS A 5 -36.33 12.95 31.32
C LYS A 5 -35.90 13.45 29.94
N LEU A 6 -35.50 14.72 29.81
CA LEU A 6 -34.97 15.29 28.57
C LEU A 6 -33.60 14.68 28.21
N PHE A 7 -32.69 14.56 29.18
CA PHE A 7 -31.39 13.90 28.98
C PHE A 7 -31.50 12.39 28.66
N LYS A 8 -32.45 11.67 29.26
CA LYS A 8 -32.74 10.27 28.89
C LYS A 8 -33.31 10.13 27.48
N LYS A 9 -34.07 11.13 27.00
CA LYS A 9 -34.64 11.16 25.64
C LYS A 9 -33.55 11.51 24.60
N LEU A 10 -32.67 12.46 24.91
CA LEU A 10 -31.49 12.83 24.10
C LEU A 10 -30.47 11.68 24.00
N ARG A 11 -30.20 10.95 25.10
CA ARG A 11 -29.35 9.74 25.07
C ARG A 11 -29.97 8.57 24.30
N ARG A 12 -31.30 8.48 24.20
CA ARG A 12 -31.98 7.46 23.38
C ARG A 12 -32.03 7.82 21.89
N GLN A 13 -31.91 9.10 21.53
CA GLN A 13 -31.87 9.57 20.15
C GLN A 13 -30.47 9.49 19.52
N HIS A 14 -29.40 9.54 20.31
CA HIS A 14 -28.06 9.15 19.86
C HIS A 14 -27.82 7.66 20.10
N LYS A 15 -28.60 6.78 19.46
CA LYS A 15 -28.03 5.48 19.10
C LYS A 15 -26.92 5.79 18.10
N ILE A 16 -25.67 5.65 18.53
CA ILE A 16 -24.52 5.64 17.64
C ILE A 16 -24.82 4.56 16.60
N GLN A 17 -25.27 4.96 15.40
CA GLN A 17 -25.43 4.02 14.31
C GLN A 17 -24.02 3.53 13.97
N HIS A 18 -23.77 2.25 14.22
CA HIS A 18 -22.54 1.60 13.82
C HIS A 18 -22.42 1.73 12.30
N LYS A 19 -21.50 2.58 11.83
CA LYS A 19 -21.15 2.64 10.42
C LYS A 19 -20.28 1.41 10.13
N PRO A 20 -20.59 0.61 9.09
CA PRO A 20 -19.80 -0.55 8.78
C PRO A 20 -18.38 -0.14 8.40
N THR A 21 -17.38 -0.87 8.89
CA THR A 21 -15.98 -0.67 8.53
C THR A 21 -15.73 -0.93 7.05
N TYR A 22 -14.56 -0.53 6.54
CA TYR A 22 -14.18 -0.79 5.15
C TYR A 22 -14.28 -2.29 4.80
N ILE A 23 -13.71 -3.16 5.63
CA ILE A 23 -13.71 -4.62 5.41
C ILE A 23 -15.12 -5.22 5.56
N GLU A 24 -15.96 -4.71 6.45
CA GLU A 24 -17.36 -5.14 6.55
C GLU A 24 -18.15 -4.81 5.29
N GLN A 25 -17.93 -3.62 4.71
CA GLN A 25 -18.54 -3.24 3.43
C GLN A 25 -18.03 -4.12 2.29
N MET A 26 -16.73 -4.42 2.23
CA MET A 26 -16.17 -5.34 1.22
C MET A 26 -16.76 -6.74 1.34
N LYS A 27 -16.89 -7.30 2.55
CA LYS A 27 -17.56 -8.59 2.79
C LYS A 27 -19.02 -8.56 2.40
N HIS A 28 -19.75 -7.47 2.68
CA HIS A 28 -21.12 -7.31 2.22
C HIS A 28 -21.23 -7.41 0.70
N TYR A 29 -20.38 -6.70 -0.05
CA TYR A 29 -20.39 -6.73 -1.51
C TYR A 29 -19.90 -8.06 -2.09
N TYR A 30 -18.98 -8.75 -1.41
CA TYR A 30 -18.58 -10.12 -1.77
C TYR A 30 -19.79 -11.06 -1.84
N HIS A 31 -20.69 -10.97 -0.86
CA HIS A 31 -21.92 -11.77 -0.83
C HIS A 31 -22.95 -11.27 -1.85
N LEU A 32 -23.14 -9.95 -1.96
CA LEU A 32 -24.11 -9.35 -2.89
C LEU A 32 -23.81 -9.75 -4.35
N PHE A 33 -22.54 -9.65 -4.76
CA PHE A 33 -22.08 -9.94 -6.12
C PHE A 33 -21.50 -11.35 -6.28
N SER A 34 -21.88 -12.30 -5.42
CA SER A 34 -21.33 -13.67 -5.39
C SER A 34 -21.41 -14.44 -6.72
N HIS A 35 -22.29 -14.04 -7.63
CA HIS A 35 -22.47 -14.64 -8.96
C HIS A 35 -21.67 -13.96 -10.09
N TYR A 36 -20.91 -12.90 -9.79
CA TYR A 36 -20.12 -12.14 -10.77
C TYR A 36 -18.63 -12.33 -10.49
N MET A 37 -18.01 -13.25 -11.23
CA MET A 37 -16.65 -13.71 -10.91
C MET A 37 -15.62 -12.60 -10.93
N THR A 38 -15.70 -11.67 -11.89
CA THR A 38 -14.78 -10.52 -11.96
C THR A 38 -14.87 -9.64 -10.73
N ILE A 39 -16.09 -9.30 -10.28
CA ILE A 39 -16.30 -8.52 -9.05
C ILE A 39 -15.76 -9.28 -7.84
N LYS A 40 -16.12 -10.55 -7.73
CA LYS A 40 -15.70 -11.41 -6.62
C LYS A 40 -14.18 -11.54 -6.55
N PHE A 41 -13.51 -11.65 -7.69
CA PHE A 41 -12.05 -11.70 -7.79
C PHE A 41 -11.40 -10.42 -7.25
N LEU A 42 -11.87 -9.24 -7.66
CA LEU A 42 -11.34 -7.96 -7.15
C LEU A 42 -11.53 -7.83 -5.63
N ILE A 43 -12.74 -8.11 -5.13
CA ILE A 43 -13.02 -8.07 -3.69
C ILE A 43 -12.18 -9.08 -2.91
N ASN A 44 -11.99 -10.29 -3.46
CA ASN A 44 -11.20 -11.32 -2.81
C ASN A 44 -9.73 -10.92 -2.67
N ASN A 45 -9.14 -10.25 -3.67
CA ASN A 45 -7.77 -9.74 -3.57
C ASN A 45 -7.62 -8.72 -2.44
N VAL A 46 -8.60 -7.81 -2.29
CA VAL A 46 -8.63 -6.85 -1.17
C VAL A 46 -8.73 -7.57 0.18
N LEU A 47 -9.68 -8.50 0.31
CA LEU A 47 -9.91 -9.22 1.57
C LEU A 47 -8.73 -10.13 1.95
N GLU A 48 -8.09 -10.76 0.96
CA GLU A 48 -6.93 -11.62 1.21
C GLU A 48 -5.69 -10.80 1.57
N SER A 49 -5.47 -9.67 0.90
CA SER A 49 -4.41 -8.72 1.24
C SER A 49 -4.57 -8.20 2.68
N ASP A 50 -5.78 -7.80 3.10
CA ASP A 50 -6.08 -7.47 4.50
C ASP A 50 -5.78 -8.64 5.46
N ARG A 51 -6.26 -9.86 5.13
CA ARG A 51 -6.06 -11.05 5.96
C ARG A 51 -4.58 -11.38 6.17
N LEU A 52 -3.73 -11.16 5.17
CA LEU A 52 -2.28 -11.37 5.26
C LEU A 52 -1.62 -10.28 6.12
N LEU A 53 -1.98 -9.02 5.92
CA LEU A 53 -1.46 -7.89 6.69
C LEU A 53 -1.81 -7.98 8.18
N GLN A 54 -3.03 -8.41 8.54
CA GLN A 54 -3.41 -8.69 9.93
C GLN A 54 -2.52 -9.75 10.59
N LYS A 55 -1.98 -10.67 9.80
CA LYS A 55 -1.04 -11.71 10.26
C LYS A 55 0.43 -11.28 10.16
N LYS A 56 0.70 -9.98 9.88
CA LYS A 56 2.04 -9.43 9.63
C LYS A 56 2.79 -10.15 8.50
N GLN A 57 2.05 -10.64 7.51
CA GLN A 57 2.57 -11.23 6.28
C GLN A 57 2.42 -10.23 5.15
N LEU A 58 3.37 -10.22 4.21
CA LEU A 58 3.25 -9.40 3.02
C LEU A 58 2.13 -9.95 2.12
N PRO A 59 1.31 -9.07 1.52
CA PRO A 59 0.23 -9.48 0.64
C PRO A 59 0.76 -9.92 -0.73
N GLN A 60 -0.10 -10.50 -1.56
CA GLN A 60 0.24 -10.82 -2.95
C GLN A 60 0.11 -9.58 -3.85
N ASP A 61 0.52 -9.70 -5.12
CA ASP A 61 0.25 -8.64 -6.10
C ASP A 61 -1.26 -8.42 -6.23
N LEU A 62 -1.63 -7.16 -6.46
CA LEU A 62 -3.02 -6.79 -6.71
C LEU A 62 -3.26 -6.65 -8.21
N PRO A 63 -4.44 -7.08 -8.70
CA PRO A 63 -4.91 -6.60 -9.99
C PRO A 63 -5.22 -5.10 -9.91
N THR A 64 -5.39 -4.46 -11.06
CA THR A 64 -6.04 -3.13 -11.09
C THR A 64 -7.40 -3.23 -10.43
N LEU A 65 -7.57 -2.52 -9.30
CA LEU A 65 -8.81 -2.53 -8.50
C LEU A 65 -9.87 -1.62 -9.12
N LEU A 66 -10.27 -1.97 -10.35
CA LEU A 66 -11.21 -1.23 -11.17
C LEU A 66 -12.28 -2.19 -11.68
N LEU A 67 -13.55 -1.80 -11.56
CA LEU A 67 -14.63 -2.55 -12.19
C LEU A 67 -14.53 -2.43 -13.73
N PRO A 68 -14.78 -3.50 -14.50
CA PRO A 68 -14.83 -3.41 -15.95
C PRO A 68 -15.87 -2.40 -16.44
N ASP A 69 -15.57 -1.68 -17.52
CA ASP A 69 -16.48 -0.67 -18.08
C ASP A 69 -17.85 -1.25 -18.50
N ASP A 70 -17.88 -2.52 -18.91
CA ASP A 70 -19.09 -3.22 -19.33
C ASP A 70 -19.83 -3.95 -18.18
N ILE A 71 -19.42 -3.76 -16.93
CA ILE A 71 -19.95 -4.54 -15.80
C ILE A 71 -21.47 -4.41 -15.63
N GLN A 72 -22.02 -3.23 -15.90
CA GLN A 72 -23.47 -2.99 -15.89
C GLN A 72 -24.18 -3.83 -16.96
N ASN A 73 -23.61 -3.93 -18.16
CA ASN A 73 -24.15 -4.75 -19.24
C ASN A 73 -24.12 -6.24 -18.89
N ILE A 74 -23.04 -6.71 -18.26
CA ILE A 74 -22.92 -8.09 -17.77
C ILE A 74 -24.03 -8.41 -16.76
N ILE A 75 -24.24 -7.52 -15.79
CA ILE A 75 -25.27 -7.66 -14.77
C ILE A 75 -26.67 -7.63 -15.41
N PHE A 76 -26.94 -6.67 -16.28
CA PHE A 76 -28.23 -6.54 -16.97
C PHE A 76 -28.57 -7.79 -17.79
N LYS A 77 -27.62 -8.29 -18.59
CA LYS A 77 -27.78 -9.53 -19.37
C LYS A 77 -28.08 -10.73 -18.47
N ARG A 78 -27.40 -10.86 -17.33
CA ARG A 78 -27.65 -11.95 -16.38
C ARG A 78 -29.03 -11.85 -15.74
N VAL A 79 -29.45 -10.66 -15.31
CA VAL A 79 -30.78 -10.44 -14.72
C VAL A 79 -31.87 -10.80 -15.72
N ASN A 80 -31.76 -10.34 -16.98
CA ASN A 80 -32.74 -10.65 -18.02
C ASN A 80 -32.76 -12.13 -18.46
N LYS A 81 -31.67 -12.88 -18.24
CA LYS A 81 -31.66 -14.33 -18.44
C LYS A 81 -32.44 -15.07 -17.34
N LEU A 82 -32.50 -14.51 -16.13
CA LEU A 82 -33.18 -15.12 -14.98
C LEU A 82 -34.64 -14.68 -14.84
N TYR A 83 -34.96 -13.47 -15.32
CA TYR A 83 -36.28 -12.88 -15.19
C TYR A 83 -36.73 -12.30 -16.53
N PRO A 84 -37.95 -12.60 -16.99
CA PRO A 84 -38.49 -12.00 -18.22
C PRO A 84 -38.70 -10.49 -18.04
N LYS A 85 -38.74 -9.76 -19.17
CA LYS A 85 -39.00 -8.32 -19.19
C LYS A 85 -40.32 -7.97 -18.50
N GLY A 86 -40.33 -6.95 -17.65
CA GLY A 86 -41.50 -6.52 -16.86
C GLY A 86 -41.70 -7.32 -15.56
N ASN A 87 -40.78 -8.22 -15.22
CA ASN A 87 -40.83 -8.93 -13.94
C ASN A 87 -40.31 -8.03 -12.80
N THR A 88 -41.19 -7.67 -11.87
CA THR A 88 -40.84 -6.80 -10.74
C THR A 88 -39.71 -7.32 -9.85
N ARG A 89 -39.48 -8.64 -9.77
CA ARG A 89 -38.34 -9.20 -9.02
C ARG A 89 -37.02 -8.95 -9.77
N GLY A 90 -37.03 -9.10 -11.09
CA GLY A 90 -35.91 -8.75 -11.96
C GLY A 90 -35.55 -7.27 -11.83
N ASP A 91 -36.55 -6.38 -11.90
CA ASP A 91 -36.35 -4.93 -11.78
C ASP A 91 -35.76 -4.55 -10.41
N ARG A 92 -36.29 -5.12 -9.32
CA ARG A 92 -35.73 -4.91 -7.97
C ARG A 92 -34.29 -5.40 -7.85
N LEU A 93 -33.96 -6.54 -8.46
CA LEU A 93 -32.62 -7.08 -8.43
C LEU A 93 -31.65 -6.22 -9.24
N TRP A 94 -32.08 -5.75 -10.41
CA TRP A 94 -31.33 -4.79 -11.23
C TRP A 94 -31.04 -3.51 -10.43
N ASN A 95 -32.07 -2.87 -9.88
CA ASN A 95 -31.92 -1.63 -9.10
C ASN A 95 -30.95 -1.83 -7.92
N LYS A 96 -31.06 -2.96 -7.20
CA LYS A 96 -30.14 -3.30 -6.11
C LYS A 96 -28.69 -3.34 -6.56
N TYR A 97 -28.40 -3.94 -7.71
CA TYR A 97 -27.03 -3.98 -8.24
C TYR A 97 -26.57 -2.60 -8.74
N SER A 98 -27.41 -1.89 -9.49
CA SER A 98 -27.09 -0.57 -10.02
C SER A 98 -26.82 0.47 -8.93
N GLU A 99 -27.54 0.42 -7.81
CA GLU A 99 -27.28 1.27 -6.65
C GLU A 99 -26.01 0.88 -5.87
N ALA A 100 -25.61 -0.38 -5.92
CA ALA A 100 -24.45 -0.91 -5.21
C ALA A 100 -23.13 -0.69 -5.98
N LEU A 101 -23.16 -0.75 -7.31
CA LEU A 101 -21.96 -0.66 -8.15
C LEU A 101 -21.11 0.58 -7.90
N PRO A 102 -21.65 1.83 -7.89
CA PRO A 102 -20.82 3.01 -7.64
C PRO A 102 -20.17 3.01 -6.25
N LYS A 103 -20.84 2.43 -5.25
CA LYS A 103 -20.32 2.33 -3.88
C LYS A 103 -19.17 1.33 -3.81
N LEU A 104 -19.31 0.19 -4.47
CA LEU A 104 -18.25 -0.80 -4.57
C LEU A 104 -17.05 -0.26 -5.37
N ASP A 105 -17.29 0.41 -6.50
CA ASP A 105 -16.22 1.03 -7.30
C ASP A 105 -15.39 2.00 -6.44
N LYS A 106 -16.07 2.86 -5.68
CA LYS A 106 -15.41 3.76 -4.73
C LYS A 106 -14.57 3.00 -3.71
N LEU A 107 -15.09 1.91 -3.11
CA LEU A 107 -14.34 1.13 -2.13
C LEU A 107 -13.10 0.48 -2.71
N LEU A 108 -13.18 -0.04 -3.95
CA LEU A 108 -12.04 -0.64 -4.63
C LEU A 108 -10.92 0.39 -4.84
N ARG A 109 -11.29 1.60 -5.30
CA ARG A 109 -10.36 2.72 -5.49
C ARG A 109 -9.80 3.27 -4.17
N SER A 110 -10.58 3.26 -3.10
CA SER A 110 -10.14 3.70 -1.76
C SER A 110 -9.32 2.65 -0.99
N TYR A 111 -8.91 1.54 -1.60
CA TYR A 111 -8.14 0.52 -0.87
C TYR A 111 -6.78 1.05 -0.39
N ARG A 112 -6.15 1.94 -1.17
CA ARG A 112 -4.90 2.59 -0.77
C ARG A 112 -5.07 3.40 0.52
N GLU A 113 -6.08 4.25 0.59
CA GLU A 113 -6.41 5.03 1.79
C GLU A 113 -6.64 4.13 3.01
N TYR A 114 -7.28 2.97 2.80
CA TYR A 114 -7.45 1.96 3.85
C TYR A 114 -6.09 1.41 4.35
N LEU A 115 -5.15 1.11 3.44
CA LEU A 115 -3.82 0.63 3.80
C LEU A 115 -3.00 1.67 4.58
N GLU A 116 -3.08 2.94 4.19
CA GLU A 116 -2.42 4.04 4.89
C GLU A 116 -2.99 4.22 6.31
N ASN A 117 -4.32 4.21 6.44
CA ASN A 117 -5.01 4.51 7.70
C ASN A 117 -5.06 3.35 8.69
N GLU A 118 -4.99 2.10 8.23
CA GLU A 118 -4.98 0.93 9.13
C GLU A 118 -3.58 0.38 9.37
N TYR A 119 -2.73 0.44 8.36
CA TYR A 119 -1.43 -0.25 8.37
C TYR A 119 -0.23 0.70 8.26
N GLY A 120 -0.44 2.01 8.04
CA GLY A 120 0.66 2.94 7.78
C GLY A 120 1.51 2.53 6.57
N MET A 121 0.88 1.87 5.59
CA MET A 121 1.55 1.26 4.44
C MET A 121 1.40 2.17 3.22
N TRP A 122 2.41 3.00 2.98
CA TRP A 122 2.41 4.01 1.92
C TRP A 122 2.84 3.45 0.56
N ALA A 123 3.87 2.61 0.53
CA ALA A 123 4.23 1.83 -0.65
C ALA A 123 3.56 0.46 -0.58
N TYR A 124 2.93 0.01 -1.68
CA TYR A 124 2.40 -1.36 -1.73
C TYR A 124 3.54 -2.37 -1.93
N ILE A 125 4.03 -2.95 -0.83
CA ILE A 125 5.07 -3.98 -0.82
C ILE A 125 4.42 -5.36 -0.85
N SER A 126 4.40 -5.98 -2.02
CA SER A 126 3.92 -7.36 -2.19
C SER A 126 5.03 -8.39 -1.88
N ALA A 127 4.63 -9.61 -1.54
CA ALA A 127 5.53 -10.74 -1.33
C ALA A 127 6.34 -11.09 -2.60
N PRO A 128 5.74 -11.14 -3.82
CA PRO A 128 6.52 -11.31 -5.05
C PRO A 128 7.57 -10.21 -5.26
N PHE A 129 7.23 -8.94 -5.01
CA PHE A 129 8.19 -7.84 -5.11
C PHE A 129 9.34 -7.99 -4.10
N ALA A 130 9.03 -8.32 -2.85
CA ALA A 130 10.05 -8.52 -1.83
C ALA A 130 11.00 -9.70 -2.17
N ALA A 131 10.47 -10.76 -2.80
CA ALA A 131 11.28 -11.89 -3.27
C ALA A 131 12.23 -11.46 -4.40
N ASP A 132 11.74 -10.73 -5.40
CA ASP A 132 12.57 -10.20 -6.50
C ASP A 132 13.64 -9.22 -5.97
N LEU A 133 13.29 -8.39 -4.99
CA LEU A 133 14.24 -7.48 -4.33
C LEU A 133 15.30 -8.25 -3.52
N ALA A 134 14.90 -9.30 -2.79
CA ALA A 134 15.84 -10.15 -2.06
C ALA A 134 16.81 -10.87 -3.01
N HIS A 135 16.30 -11.37 -4.15
CA HIS A 135 17.12 -11.98 -5.19
C HIS A 135 18.10 -10.98 -5.80
N PHE A 136 17.67 -9.74 -6.03
CA PHE A 136 18.53 -8.67 -6.56
C PHE A 136 19.68 -8.32 -5.61
N ILE A 137 19.40 -8.20 -4.30
CA ILE A 137 20.42 -7.91 -3.29
C ILE A 137 21.35 -9.12 -3.10
N GLY A 138 20.79 -10.33 -3.12
CA GLY A 138 21.53 -11.56 -2.94
C GLY A 138 21.87 -11.86 -1.47
N PRO A 139 22.24 -13.12 -1.16
CA PRO A 139 22.37 -13.60 0.22
C PRO A 139 23.66 -13.17 0.93
N LYS A 140 24.66 -12.68 0.19
CA LYS A 140 25.97 -12.28 0.75
C LYS A 140 26.04 -10.81 1.12
N ASP A 141 25.26 -9.98 0.42
CA ASP A 141 25.26 -8.55 0.62
C ASP A 141 24.32 -8.14 1.75
N ARG A 142 24.55 -6.94 2.25
CA ARG A 142 23.72 -6.33 3.29
C ARG A 142 23.16 -5.03 2.78
N ALA A 143 21.91 -4.76 3.17
CA ALA A 143 21.24 -3.51 2.86
C ALA A 143 21.02 -2.68 4.13
N LEU A 144 21.00 -1.36 3.96
CA LEU A 144 20.42 -0.44 4.92
C LEU A 144 19.09 0.06 4.37
N GLU A 145 17.99 -0.23 5.03
CA GLU A 145 16.73 0.46 4.78
C GLU A 145 16.64 1.71 5.66
N VAL A 146 16.43 2.86 5.04
CA VAL A 146 16.14 4.13 5.72
C VAL A 146 14.70 4.53 5.46
N MET A 147 14.10 5.27 6.39
CA MET A 147 12.69 5.71 6.32
C MET A 147 11.75 4.50 6.17
N ALA A 148 12.05 3.42 6.90
CA ALA A 148 11.38 2.14 6.75
C ALA A 148 9.89 2.16 7.16
N GLY A 149 9.44 3.20 7.88
CA GLY A 149 8.10 3.26 8.46
C GLY A 149 7.82 2.07 9.36
N ASN A 150 6.83 1.25 9.00
CA ASN A 150 6.50 0.00 9.71
C ASN A 150 7.41 -1.19 9.34
N GLY A 151 8.32 -1.04 8.38
CA GLY A 151 9.36 -2.02 8.03
C GLY A 151 8.92 -3.12 7.08
N TYR A 152 7.99 -2.84 6.16
CA TYR A 152 7.46 -3.84 5.21
C TYR A 152 8.52 -4.39 4.26
N VAL A 153 9.40 -3.54 3.71
CA VAL A 153 10.47 -3.98 2.82
C VAL A 153 11.46 -4.87 3.58
N SER A 154 11.95 -4.41 4.73
CA SER A 154 12.83 -5.22 5.59
C SER A 154 12.20 -6.53 6.05
N LYS A 155 10.90 -6.55 6.34
CA LYS A 155 10.20 -7.80 6.69
C LYS A 155 10.31 -8.81 5.55
N GLY A 156 9.97 -8.40 4.34
CA GLY A 156 10.05 -9.25 3.15
C GLY A 156 11.47 -9.72 2.84
N LEU A 157 12.46 -8.84 2.96
CA LEU A 157 13.87 -9.20 2.78
C LEU A 157 14.35 -10.22 3.81
N ARG A 158 13.99 -10.04 5.08
CA ARG A 158 14.35 -10.97 6.16
C ARG A 158 13.69 -12.33 6.00
N ASP A 159 12.45 -12.37 5.54
CA ASP A 159 11.75 -13.63 5.23
C ASP A 159 12.48 -14.44 4.13
N HIS A 160 13.23 -13.77 3.27
CA HIS A 160 14.07 -14.37 2.23
C HIS A 160 15.56 -14.48 2.62
N GLY A 161 15.90 -14.30 3.90
CA GLY A 161 17.25 -14.49 4.42
C GLY A 161 18.23 -13.35 4.14
N VAL A 162 17.78 -12.20 3.62
CA VAL A 162 18.65 -11.05 3.39
C VAL A 162 18.91 -10.28 4.70
N HIS A 163 20.17 -9.95 4.93
CA HIS A 163 20.58 -9.13 6.07
C HIS A 163 20.31 -7.65 5.79
N VAL A 164 19.31 -7.10 6.47
CA VAL A 164 18.94 -5.68 6.35
C VAL A 164 18.95 -4.98 7.70
N TYR A 165 19.66 -3.87 7.77
CA TYR A 165 19.57 -2.90 8.86
C TYR A 165 18.34 -2.03 8.58
N CYS A 166 17.28 -2.21 9.36
CA CYS A 166 16.02 -1.49 9.16
C CYS A 166 15.98 -0.28 10.09
N THR A 167 15.90 0.93 9.53
CA THR A 167 15.97 2.18 10.30
C THR A 167 14.86 3.15 9.92
N ASP A 168 14.31 3.83 10.93
CA ASP A 168 13.38 4.93 10.77
C ASP A 168 13.51 5.92 11.93
N SER A 169 13.26 7.21 11.68
CA SER A 169 13.27 8.23 12.73
C SER A 169 12.13 8.09 13.75
N LEU A 170 11.05 7.40 13.37
CA LEU A 170 9.75 7.28 14.02
C LEU A 170 9.08 8.64 14.27
N ALA A 171 9.36 9.64 13.44
CA ALA A 171 8.78 10.98 13.56
C ALA A 171 7.26 11.00 13.32
N TRP A 172 6.76 10.09 12.48
CA TRP A 172 5.34 10.05 12.07
C TRP A 172 4.44 9.27 13.02
N THR A 173 4.98 8.60 14.05
CA THR A 173 4.22 7.80 15.02
C THR A 173 3.18 8.61 15.79
N LYS A 174 3.36 9.94 15.90
CA LYS A 174 2.36 10.84 16.51
C LYS A 174 1.34 11.39 15.53
N GLN A 175 1.56 11.24 14.23
CA GLN A 175 0.78 11.88 13.16
C GLN A 175 -0.18 10.89 12.50
N ASN A 176 0.27 9.64 12.28
CA ASN A 176 -0.48 8.59 11.58
C ASN A 176 -0.04 7.20 12.04
N GLU A 177 -0.42 6.14 11.31
CA GLU A 177 -0.12 4.75 11.67
C GLU A 177 1.32 4.29 11.38
N THR A 178 2.14 5.15 10.77
CA THR A 178 3.56 4.88 10.51
C THR A 178 4.37 4.82 11.82
N GLY A 179 5.07 3.71 12.04
CA GLY A 179 5.86 3.46 13.24
C GLY A 179 5.05 2.92 14.43
N LYS A 180 3.71 2.80 14.32
CA LYS A 180 2.87 2.22 15.38
C LYS A 180 2.72 0.70 15.25
N HIS A 181 2.80 0.17 14.02
CA HIS A 181 2.51 -1.24 13.71
C HIS A 181 3.72 -1.92 13.09
N LEU A 182 4.86 -1.88 13.79
CA LEU A 182 6.10 -2.48 13.28
C LEU A 182 5.89 -3.97 12.97
N VAL A 183 6.12 -4.35 11.72
CA VAL A 183 6.04 -5.76 11.26
C VAL A 183 7.38 -6.48 11.38
N THR A 184 8.45 -5.75 11.69
CA THR A 184 9.78 -6.26 11.94
C THR A 184 10.55 -5.34 12.89
N ASN A 185 11.75 -5.72 13.34
CA ASN A 185 12.56 -4.84 14.18
C ASN A 185 13.04 -3.62 13.39
N VAL A 186 12.70 -2.42 13.86
CA VAL A 186 13.11 -1.13 13.28
C VAL A 186 13.92 -0.37 14.33
N GLU A 187 15.17 -0.06 14.01
CA GLU A 187 16.01 0.75 14.88
C GLU A 187 15.67 2.23 14.69
N LYS A 188 15.47 2.94 15.82
CA LYS A 188 15.18 4.37 15.79
C LYS A 188 16.42 5.19 15.43
N LEU A 189 16.62 5.47 14.15
CA LEU A 189 17.70 6.29 13.60
C LEU A 189 17.19 7.09 12.40
N ASP A 190 17.58 8.37 12.32
CA ASP A 190 17.42 9.14 11.09
C ASP A 190 18.35 8.63 9.99
N ALA A 191 18.02 8.93 8.73
CA ALA A 191 18.71 8.39 7.56
C ALA A 191 20.22 8.72 7.54
N LEU A 192 20.64 9.92 7.97
CA LEU A 192 22.04 10.32 7.97
C LEU A 192 22.81 9.64 9.10
N SER A 193 22.22 9.52 10.29
CA SER A 193 22.80 8.78 11.41
C SER A 193 22.92 7.29 11.10
N ALA A 194 21.90 6.70 10.46
CA ALA A 194 21.92 5.32 10.01
C ALA A 194 23.02 5.08 8.97
N PHE A 195 23.13 5.95 7.97
CA PHE A 195 24.21 5.86 6.97
C PHE A 195 25.58 5.95 7.63
N ARG A 196 25.83 6.95 8.49
CA ARG A 196 27.11 7.07 9.22
C ARG A 196 27.47 5.80 10.00
N LYS A 197 26.49 5.15 10.62
CA LYS A 197 26.67 3.94 11.44
C LYS A 197 26.94 2.68 10.60
N TYR A 198 26.32 2.57 9.42
CA TYR A 198 26.27 1.31 8.67
C TYR A 198 26.98 1.33 7.31
N GLN A 199 27.43 2.49 6.81
CA GLN A 199 28.05 2.63 5.47
C GLN A 199 29.20 1.65 5.19
N ASP A 200 29.95 1.22 6.20
CA ASP A 200 31.08 0.29 6.04
C ASP A 200 30.65 -1.18 5.96
N LYS A 201 29.36 -1.47 6.18
CA LYS A 201 28.80 -2.83 6.34
C LYS A 201 27.80 -3.20 5.26
N ILE A 202 27.48 -2.29 4.34
CA ILE A 202 26.39 -2.43 3.39
C ILE A 202 26.87 -2.30 1.95
N LYS A 203 26.16 -2.97 1.04
CA LYS A 203 26.32 -2.81 -0.41
C LYS A 203 25.23 -1.93 -1.01
N TYR A 204 24.06 -1.88 -0.38
CA TYR A 204 22.89 -1.16 -0.88
C TYR A 204 22.26 -0.30 0.22
N ILE A 205 21.68 0.82 -0.19
CA ILE A 205 20.69 1.55 0.61
C ILE A 205 19.33 1.34 -0.05
N ILE A 206 18.30 1.10 0.73
CA ILE A 206 16.91 1.07 0.29
C ILE A 206 16.20 2.26 0.91
N MET A 207 15.48 3.01 0.08
CA MET A 207 14.67 4.13 0.51
C MET A 207 13.31 4.02 -0.17
N SER A 208 12.27 3.78 0.64
CA SER A 208 10.91 3.64 0.15
C SER A 208 10.09 4.83 0.61
N TRP A 209 9.45 5.54 -0.32
CA TRP A 209 8.51 6.61 0.01
C TRP A 209 9.09 7.69 0.94
N SER A 210 10.25 8.23 0.57
CA SER A 210 10.72 9.45 1.25
C SER A 210 9.68 10.56 1.03
N PRO A 211 9.31 11.33 2.07
CA PRO A 211 8.31 12.37 1.91
C PRO A 211 8.80 13.48 0.97
N ASP A 212 7.94 13.92 0.04
CA ASP A 212 8.20 15.12 -0.74
C ASP A 212 8.30 16.35 0.19
N GLY A 213 9.06 17.36 -0.25
CA GLY A 213 9.26 18.61 0.47
C GLY A 213 10.27 18.54 1.62
N VAL A 214 10.81 17.36 1.97
CA VAL A 214 11.87 17.22 2.98
C VAL A 214 13.18 16.83 2.30
N PRO A 215 14.26 17.61 2.44
CA PRO A 215 15.51 17.40 1.68
C PRO A 215 16.36 16.23 2.20
N VAL A 216 15.83 15.39 3.09
CA VAL A 216 16.57 14.32 3.75
C VAL A 216 17.10 13.28 2.76
N ASP A 217 16.35 13.01 1.69
CA ASP A 217 16.74 12.13 0.61
C ASP A 217 17.95 12.67 -0.18
N TRP A 218 17.93 13.95 -0.52
CA TRP A 218 19.00 14.64 -1.20
C TRP A 218 20.25 14.72 -0.31
N GLN A 219 20.07 15.06 0.97
CA GLN A 219 21.17 15.07 1.93
C GLN A 219 21.82 13.69 2.08
N LEU A 220 21.01 12.62 2.10
CA LEU A 220 21.51 11.25 2.13
C LEU A 220 22.31 10.93 0.85
N LEU A 221 21.76 11.21 -0.33
CA LEU A 221 22.46 10.98 -1.60
C LEU A 221 23.81 11.73 -1.65
N GLN A 222 23.84 12.97 -1.17
CA GLN A 222 25.07 13.74 -1.05
C GLN A 222 26.07 13.12 -0.06
N ALA A 223 25.59 12.62 1.08
CA ALA A 223 26.45 11.92 2.04
C ALA A 223 27.05 10.63 1.46
N VAL A 224 26.26 9.85 0.73
CA VAL A 224 26.72 8.65 0.02
C VAL A 224 27.81 8.99 -0.98
N ARG A 225 27.57 9.99 -1.85
CA ARG A 225 28.56 10.44 -2.85
C ARG A 225 29.86 10.95 -2.20
N LYS A 226 29.75 11.72 -1.12
CA LYS A 226 30.91 12.24 -0.36
C LYS A 226 31.72 11.14 0.34
N SER A 227 31.12 10.00 0.66
CA SER A 227 31.84 8.88 1.27
C SER A 227 32.86 8.22 0.35
N GLY A 228 32.75 8.44 -0.98
CA GLY A 228 33.59 7.79 -1.97
C GLY A 228 33.32 6.28 -2.14
N ARG A 229 32.30 5.74 -1.45
CA ARG A 229 31.91 4.33 -1.52
C ARG A 229 30.93 4.08 -2.67
N ASP A 230 31.10 2.94 -3.35
CA ASP A 230 30.17 2.45 -4.36
C ASP A 230 28.96 1.75 -3.71
N ILE A 231 28.04 2.56 -3.18
CA ILE A 231 26.80 2.12 -2.52
C ILE A 231 25.61 2.69 -3.31
N PRO A 232 25.05 1.95 -4.28
CA PRO A 232 23.86 2.40 -4.97
C PRO A 232 22.64 2.41 -4.05
N MET A 233 21.74 3.37 -4.29
CA MET A 233 20.45 3.51 -3.63
C MET A 233 19.35 2.86 -4.47
N ILE A 234 18.63 1.92 -3.89
CA ILE A 234 17.37 1.35 -4.40
C ILE A 234 16.24 2.24 -3.88
N VAL A 235 15.64 3.02 -4.77
CA VAL A 235 14.58 3.98 -4.42
C VAL A 235 13.25 3.49 -4.95
N ILE A 236 12.28 3.39 -4.04
CA ILE A 236 10.91 2.97 -4.33
C ILE A 236 10.01 4.20 -4.17
N GLY A 237 9.45 4.69 -5.27
CA GLY A 237 8.59 5.87 -5.26
C GLY A 237 8.24 6.35 -6.67
N GLU A 238 7.64 7.53 -6.75
CA GLU A 238 7.17 8.18 -7.96
C GLU A 238 8.06 9.38 -8.32
N LYS A 239 8.80 9.27 -9.43
CA LYS A 239 9.65 10.35 -9.92
C LYS A 239 8.83 11.56 -10.33
N ASN A 240 9.13 12.72 -9.73
CA ASN A 240 8.40 13.99 -9.94
C ASN A 240 6.91 13.92 -9.57
N GLY A 241 6.53 13.00 -8.68
CA GLY A 241 5.17 12.87 -8.15
C GLY A 241 5.15 13.01 -6.64
N ALA A 242 4.50 12.07 -5.95
CA ALA A 242 4.19 12.16 -4.52
C ALA A 242 5.36 11.84 -3.56
N THR A 243 6.50 11.37 -4.08
CA THR A 243 7.63 10.90 -3.24
C THR A 243 8.91 11.62 -3.59
N ASN A 244 9.81 11.71 -2.61
CA ASN A 244 11.14 12.31 -2.70
C ASN A 244 11.11 13.79 -3.10
N SER A 245 12.11 14.54 -2.67
CA SER A 245 12.22 15.96 -3.00
C SER A 245 12.51 16.14 -4.50
N LYS A 246 11.96 17.23 -5.07
CA LYS A 246 12.31 17.67 -6.43
C LYS A 246 13.83 17.76 -6.66
N GLN A 247 14.58 18.22 -5.66
CA GLN A 247 16.03 18.33 -5.74
C GLN A 247 16.69 16.95 -5.90
N PHE A 248 16.22 15.94 -5.16
CA PHE A 248 16.69 14.57 -5.32
C PHE A 248 16.47 14.08 -6.76
N TRP A 249 15.24 14.20 -7.28
CA TRP A 249 14.91 13.70 -8.62
C TRP A 249 15.65 14.40 -9.76
N GLN A 250 15.92 15.69 -9.62
CA GLN A 250 16.63 16.48 -10.64
C GLN A 250 18.13 16.15 -10.71
N HIS A 251 18.73 15.69 -9.61
CA HIS A 251 20.17 15.48 -9.50
C HIS A 251 20.59 14.02 -9.26
N ALA A 252 19.63 13.09 -9.21
CA ALA A 252 19.88 11.66 -9.15
C ALA A 252 20.50 11.14 -10.46
N HIS A 253 21.54 10.32 -10.36
CA HIS A 253 22.09 9.62 -11.52
C HIS A 253 21.51 8.21 -11.58
N PHE A 254 20.67 7.96 -12.57
CA PHE A 254 19.97 6.68 -12.72
C PHE A 254 20.89 5.62 -13.32
N ILE A 255 20.94 4.45 -12.70
CA ILE A 255 21.58 3.26 -13.25
C ILE A 255 20.50 2.47 -13.99
N GLN A 256 20.65 2.34 -15.31
CA GLN A 256 19.75 1.52 -16.13
C GLN A 256 20.40 0.17 -16.41
N ASN A 257 19.76 -0.90 -15.97
CA ASN A 257 20.13 -2.27 -16.33
C ASN A 257 18.89 -3.17 -16.31
N ASP A 258 19.01 -4.38 -16.83
CA ASP A 258 17.88 -5.32 -16.90
C ASP A 258 17.43 -5.83 -15.53
N ALA A 259 18.27 -5.73 -14.51
CA ALA A 259 17.91 -6.11 -13.15
C ALA A 259 16.85 -5.14 -12.56
N VAL A 260 17.00 -3.84 -12.79
CA VAL A 260 15.99 -2.83 -12.39
C VAL A 260 14.66 -3.04 -13.12
N LYS A 261 14.69 -3.42 -14.41
CA LYS A 261 13.46 -3.76 -15.15
C LYS A 261 12.74 -4.97 -14.54
N LYS A 262 13.48 -5.99 -14.10
CA LYS A 262 12.92 -7.18 -13.44
C LYS A 262 12.22 -6.82 -12.13
N LEU A 263 12.84 -5.98 -11.30
CA LEU A 263 12.25 -5.49 -10.03
C LEU A 263 10.89 -4.81 -10.23
N ASN A 264 10.74 -4.04 -11.31
CA ASN A 264 9.51 -3.33 -11.61
C ASN A 264 8.36 -4.23 -12.13
N ARG A 265 8.59 -5.52 -12.42
CA ARG A 265 7.51 -6.41 -12.88
C ARG A 265 6.42 -6.61 -11.82
N HIS A 266 6.83 -6.69 -10.56
CA HIS A 266 5.97 -6.90 -9.39
C HIS A 266 5.75 -5.63 -8.56
N HIS A 267 6.32 -4.50 -8.99
CA HIS A 267 6.08 -3.19 -8.38
C HIS A 267 5.50 -2.26 -9.43
N GLN A 268 4.21 -2.45 -9.67
CA GLN A 268 3.43 -1.68 -10.64
C GLN A 268 2.67 -0.55 -9.94
N SER A 269 2.17 0.38 -10.75
CA SER A 269 1.31 1.46 -10.26
C SER A 269 0.14 0.90 -9.45
N PHE A 270 -0.08 1.49 -8.28
CA PHE A 270 -1.16 1.11 -7.39
C PHE A 270 -2.04 2.33 -7.12
N ASP A 271 -3.31 2.20 -7.50
CA ASP A 271 -4.26 3.31 -7.56
C ASP A 271 -3.74 4.43 -8.49
N LEU A 272 -3.64 5.68 -8.01
CA LEU A 272 -3.16 6.82 -8.77
C LEU A 272 -1.64 7.02 -8.67
N MET A 273 -0.94 6.22 -7.87
CA MET A 273 0.49 6.38 -7.65
C MET A 273 1.27 5.58 -8.69
N HIS A 274 2.13 6.27 -9.45
CA HIS A 274 3.01 5.64 -10.42
C HIS A 274 4.37 5.27 -9.82
N ASP A 275 4.33 4.55 -8.70
CA ASP A 275 5.54 4.07 -8.04
C ASP A 275 6.33 3.13 -8.94
N HIS A 276 7.65 3.30 -8.91
CA HIS A 276 8.63 2.46 -9.58
C HIS A 276 9.84 2.25 -8.68
N VAL A 277 10.60 1.20 -8.97
CA VAL A 277 11.93 0.99 -8.42
C VAL A 277 12.98 1.61 -9.32
N TYR A 278 13.79 2.49 -8.74
CA TYR A 278 14.95 3.12 -9.37
C TYR A 278 16.24 2.69 -8.68
N LEU A 279 17.31 2.57 -9.45
CA LEU A 279 18.66 2.42 -8.91
C LEU A 279 19.45 3.69 -9.17
N ILE A 280 20.02 4.27 -8.12
CA ILE A 280 20.60 5.63 -8.12
C ILE A 280 22.02 5.61 -7.54
N LYS A 281 22.90 6.43 -8.11
CA LYS A 281 24.25 6.72 -7.59
C LYS A 281 24.49 8.22 -7.47
#